data_AF-A0A958TJJ6-F1
#
_entry.id   AF-A0A958TJJ6-F1
#
_cell.length_a   1.000
_cell.length_b   1.000
_cell.length_c   1.000
_cell.angle_alpha   90.00
_cell.angle_beta   90.00
_cell.angle_gamma   90.00
#
_symmetry.space_group_name_H-M   'P 1'
#
loop_
_entity.id
_entity.type
_entity.pdbx_description
1 polymer ?
#
loop_
_entity_poly.entity_id
_entity_poly.type
_entity_poly.pdbx_seq_one_letter_code
_entity_poly.pdbx_strand_id
1 'polypeptide(L)'
;KNYGHEEQKKKLIAGIVLTGGGAQLKHLKQLVEYITGMDTRIGYPNEHLAGDSDEEVASPLFATAVGLVMDGLKRQERKRIEKAAEEELQNETIVEEPTDQDEEIAAPPKKERKSFLDKLTERVKDFLDNAE
;
A
#
# COMPACT_ATOMS: atom_id res chain seq x y z
N LYS A 1 28.74 -12.05 -11.63
CA LYS A 1 28.18 -11.10 -12.64
C LYS A 1 27.61 -9.92 -11.85
N ASN A 2 28.27 -8.75 -11.92
CA ASN A 2 27.87 -7.55 -11.17
C ASN A 2 26.55 -7.03 -11.75
N TYR A 3 25.44 -7.32 -11.08
CA TYR A 3 24.12 -6.94 -11.56
C TYR A 3 24.01 -5.41 -11.60
N GLY A 4 23.77 -4.84 -12.79
CA GLY A 4 23.47 -3.41 -12.94
C GLY A 4 24.64 -2.43 -13.00
N HIS A 5 25.90 -2.89 -12.97
CA HIS A 5 27.06 -1.98 -12.96
C HIS A 5 27.51 -1.50 -14.35
N GLU A 6 27.31 -2.32 -15.39
CA GLU A 6 27.83 -2.07 -16.75
C GLU A 6 26.81 -1.37 -17.68
N GLU A 7 25.51 -1.55 -17.47
CA GLU A 7 24.46 -0.91 -18.27
C GLU A 7 23.84 0.27 -17.52
N GLN A 8 23.97 1.50 -18.03
CA GLN A 8 23.40 2.70 -17.38
C GLN A 8 21.89 2.57 -17.10
N LYS A 9 21.13 1.87 -17.96
CA LYS A 9 19.68 1.67 -17.78
C LYS A 9 19.31 0.70 -16.63
N LYS A 10 20.28 -0.05 -16.11
CA LYS A 10 20.10 -1.02 -15.01
C LYS A 10 20.72 -0.56 -13.69
N LYS A 11 21.24 0.68 -13.62
CA LYS A 11 21.83 1.23 -12.40
C LYS A 11 20.73 1.60 -11.40
N LEU A 12 20.77 0.96 -10.23
CA LEU A 12 20.00 1.41 -9.06
C LEU A 12 20.69 2.64 -8.48
N ILE A 13 20.24 3.84 -8.89
CA ILE A 13 20.84 5.13 -8.49
C ILE A 13 20.86 5.30 -6.96
N ALA A 14 19.85 4.76 -6.27
CA ALA A 14 19.71 4.83 -4.83
C ALA A 14 20.38 3.66 -4.07
N GLY A 15 21.06 2.73 -4.76
CA GLY A 15 21.70 1.57 -4.13
C GLY A 15 20.71 0.54 -3.56
N ILE A 16 21.20 -0.28 -2.62
CA ILE A 16 20.44 -1.31 -1.90
C ILE A 16 20.09 -0.83 -0.49
N VAL A 17 18.86 -1.11 -0.05
CA VAL A 17 18.44 -0.91 1.34
C VAL A 17 18.16 -2.27 1.98
N LEU A 18 18.85 -2.57 3.07
CA LEU A 18 18.67 -3.78 3.86
C LEU A 18 17.71 -3.50 5.04
N THR A 19 16.67 -4.32 5.19
CA THR A 19 15.68 -4.21 6.28
C THR A 19 15.45 -5.59 6.94
N GLY A 20 14.60 -5.65 7.96
CA GLY A 20 14.30 -6.86 8.71
C GLY A 20 15.40 -7.23 9.72
N GLY A 21 15.19 -8.31 10.48
CA GLY A 21 16.16 -8.77 11.48
C GLY A 21 17.50 -9.21 10.88
N GLY A 22 17.48 -9.77 9.67
CA GLY A 22 18.70 -10.18 8.95
C GLY A 22 19.64 -9.02 8.65
N ALA A 23 19.12 -7.79 8.50
CA ALA A 23 19.93 -6.59 8.26
C ALA A 23 20.88 -6.24 9.42
N GLN A 24 20.65 -6.79 10.62
CA GLN A 24 21.45 -6.53 11.81
C GLN A 24 22.66 -7.47 11.95
N LEU A 25 22.84 -8.42 11.04
CA LEU A 25 24.02 -9.29 11.04
C LEU A 25 25.31 -8.47 10.88
N LYS A 26 26.30 -8.78 11.71
CA LYS A 26 27.61 -8.13 11.66
C LYS A 26 28.19 -8.26 10.26
N HIS A 27 28.64 -7.13 9.73
CA HIS A 27 29.27 -7.02 8.42
C HIS A 27 28.42 -7.33 7.19
N LEU A 28 27.11 -7.51 7.33
CA LEU A 28 26.25 -7.80 6.18
C LEU A 28 26.27 -6.67 5.13
N LYS A 29 26.25 -5.41 5.57
CA LYS A 29 26.40 -4.26 4.67
C LYS A 29 27.65 -4.39 3.78
N GLN A 30 28.81 -4.64 4.39
CA GLN A 30 30.07 -4.74 3.65
C GLN A 30 30.09 -5.94 2.70
N LEU A 31 29.50 -7.07 3.10
CA LEU A 31 29.38 -8.24 2.24
C LEU A 31 28.51 -7.95 1.00
N VAL A 32 27.37 -7.29 1.19
CA VAL A 32 26.46 -6.94 0.10
C VAL A 32 27.12 -5.94 -0.86
N GLU A 33 27.80 -4.92 -0.33
CA GLU A 33 28.59 -3.98 -1.14
C GLU A 33 29.68 -4.69 -1.93
N TYR A 34 30.41 -5.62 -1.30
CA TYR A 34 31.47 -6.39 -1.94
C TYR A 34 30.96 -7.29 -3.07
N ILE A 35 29.87 -8.03 -2.83
CA ILE A 35 29.31 -8.97 -3.82
C ILE A 35 28.65 -8.23 -4.98
N THR A 36 27.92 -7.16 -4.68
CA THR A 36 27.08 -6.48 -5.68
C THR A 36 27.78 -5.32 -6.39
N GLY A 37 28.80 -4.74 -5.76
CA GLY A 37 29.43 -3.50 -6.21
C GLY A 37 28.54 -2.27 -6.08
N MET A 38 27.42 -2.36 -5.36
CA MET A 38 26.46 -1.26 -5.19
C MET A 38 26.49 -0.71 -3.77
N ASP A 39 26.31 0.61 -3.64
CA ASP A 39 26.16 1.26 -2.33
C ASP A 39 24.98 0.65 -1.56
N THR A 40 25.19 0.38 -0.28
CA THR A 40 24.21 -0.31 0.56
C THR A 40 24.02 0.40 1.90
N ARG A 41 22.78 0.49 2.38
CA ARG A 41 22.44 1.05 3.70
C ARG A 41 21.44 0.20 4.46
N ILE A 42 21.39 0.39 5.77
CA ILE A 42 20.37 -0.21 6.64
C ILE A 42 19.16 0.72 6.67
N GLY A 43 17.96 0.18 6.42
CA GLY A 43 16.71 0.91 6.49
C GLY A 43 16.06 0.79 7.86
N TYR A 44 15.78 1.93 8.49
CA TYR A 44 15.10 2.04 9.78
C TYR A 44 13.70 2.64 9.56
N PRO A 45 12.65 2.12 10.20
CA PRO A 45 11.28 2.59 9.99
C PRO A 45 10.91 3.84 10.81
N ASN A 46 11.88 4.64 11.24
CA ASN A 46 11.70 5.74 12.18
C ASN A 46 11.41 7.11 11.55
N GLU A 47 11.59 7.27 10.23
CA GLU A 47 11.39 8.56 9.54
C GLU A 47 9.96 9.12 9.69
N HIS A 48 8.97 8.24 9.88
CA HIS A 48 7.55 8.60 10.05
C HIS A 48 7.04 8.29 11.46
N LEU A 49 7.90 7.85 12.37
CA LEU A 49 7.57 7.67 13.78
C LEU A 49 7.90 8.97 14.51
N ALA A 50 7.05 9.39 15.44
CA ALA A 50 7.34 10.57 16.25
C ALA A 50 8.69 10.42 16.96
N GLY A 51 9.42 11.52 17.16
CA GLY A 51 10.82 11.52 17.63
C GLY A 51 11.06 10.85 18.99
N ASP A 52 10.01 10.59 19.77
CA ASP A 52 10.03 9.86 21.05
C ASP A 52 9.56 8.39 20.92
N SER A 53 9.53 7.84 19.70
CA SER A 53 9.25 6.42 19.52
C SER A 53 10.33 5.57 20.19
N ASP A 54 9.90 4.56 20.95
CA ASP A 54 10.80 3.61 21.62
C ASP A 54 11.87 3.12 20.65
N GLU A 55 13.14 3.16 21.09
CA GLU A 55 14.33 2.79 20.30
C GLU A 55 14.19 1.36 19.72
N GLU A 56 13.40 0.51 20.38
CA GLU A 56 13.02 -0.82 19.92
C GLU A 56 12.21 -0.79 18.61
N VAL A 57 11.23 0.10 18.46
CA VAL A 57 10.36 0.19 17.28
C VAL A 57 11.09 0.80 16.09
N ALA A 58 12.13 1.58 16.36
CA ALA A 58 13.04 2.11 15.36
C ALA A 58 13.96 1.05 14.74
N SER A 59 13.84 -0.24 15.08
CA SER A 59 14.65 -1.33 14.52
C SER A 59 14.26 -1.72 13.08
N PRO A 60 15.23 -2.08 12.21
CA PRO A 60 14.94 -2.66 10.88
C PRO A 60 14.03 -3.89 10.94
N LEU A 61 14.04 -4.61 12.07
CA LEU A 61 13.17 -5.76 12.34
C LEU A 61 11.68 -5.43 12.13
N PHE A 62 11.25 -4.22 12.51
CA PHE A 62 9.85 -3.81 12.47
C PHE A 62 9.44 -3.12 11.17
N ALA A 63 10.32 -3.04 10.17
CA ALA A 63 10.08 -2.31 8.92
C ALA A 63 8.77 -2.73 8.21
N THR A 64 8.46 -4.03 8.19
CA THR A 64 7.23 -4.53 7.57
C THR A 64 5.99 -4.14 8.37
N ALA A 65 6.01 -4.32 9.69
CA ALA A 65 4.86 -4.02 10.55
C ALA A 65 4.53 -2.52 10.50
N VAL A 66 5.53 -1.66 10.64
CA VAL A 66 5.36 -0.20 10.53
C VAL A 66 4.83 0.19 9.16
N GLY A 67 5.39 -0.38 8.08
CA GLY A 67 4.91 -0.14 6.72
C GLY A 67 3.45 -0.51 6.50
N LEU A 68 2.99 -1.64 7.06
CA LEU A 68 1.59 -2.07 6.98
C LEU A 68 0.65 -1.13 7.74
N VAL A 69 1.04 -0.66 8.93
CA VAL A 69 0.25 0.31 9.69
C VAL A 69 0.11 1.62 8.92
N MET A 70 1.22 2.13 8.36
CA MET A 70 1.21 3.34 7.54
C MET A 70 0.33 3.20 6.29
N ASP A 71 0.39 2.06 5.60
CA ASP A 71 -0.47 1.78 4.44
C ASP A 71 -1.95 1.73 4.84
N GLY A 72 -2.27 1.10 5.97
CA GLY A 72 -3.63 1.07 6.52
C GLY A 72 -4.21 2.47 6.77
N LEU A 73 -3.43 3.34 7.42
CA LEU A 73 -3.83 4.72 7.70
C LEU A 73 -4.05 5.53 6.41
N LYS A 74 -3.11 5.43 5.45
CA LYS A 74 -3.24 6.10 4.13
C LYS A 74 -4.47 5.64 3.36
N ARG A 75 -4.82 4.36 3.43
CA ARG A 75 -6.04 3.82 2.80
C ARG A 75 -7.31 4.34 3.46
N GLN A 76 -7.32 4.47 4.79
CA GLN A 76 -8.46 5.05 5.52
C GLN A 76 -8.65 6.52 5.19
N GLU A 77 -7.57 7.30 5.15
CA GLU A 77 -7.60 8.70 4.77
C GLU A 77 -8.13 8.90 3.35
N ARG A 78 -7.60 8.13 2.38
CA ARG A 78 -8.09 8.17 0.99
C ARG A 78 -9.59 7.91 0.89
N LYS A 79 -10.10 6.91 1.60
CA LYS A 79 -11.54 6.61 1.64
C LYS A 79 -12.38 7.74 2.26
N ARG A 80 -11.84 8.44 3.26
CA ARG A 80 -12.52 9.60 3.86
C ARG A 80 -12.61 10.76 2.88
N ILE A 81 -11.51 11.03 2.17
CA ILE A 81 -11.46 12.09 1.14
C ILE A 81 -12.42 11.74 -0.02
N GLU A 82 -12.42 10.49 -0.49
CA GLU A 82 -13.34 10.03 -1.54
C GLU A 82 -14.81 10.19 -1.14
N LYS A 83 -15.17 9.80 0.09
CA LYS A 83 -16.53 10.00 0.62
C LYS A 83 -16.92 11.47 0.75
N ALA A 84 -16.02 12.31 1.27
CA ALA A 84 -16.28 13.75 1.39
C ALA A 84 -16.48 14.41 0.03
N ALA A 85 -15.70 14.02 -0.99
CA ALA A 85 -15.87 14.51 -2.36
C ALA A 85 -17.19 14.03 -2.99
N GLU A 86 -17.62 12.79 -2.73
CA GLU A 86 -18.94 12.29 -3.17
C GLU A 86 -20.09 13.04 -2.48
N GLU A 87 -19.96 13.38 -1.20
CA GLU A 87 -20.94 14.17 -0.43
C GLU A 87 -21.01 15.64 -0.90
N GLU A 88 -19.89 16.26 -1.25
CA GLU A 88 -19.85 17.61 -1.83
C GLU A 88 -20.51 17.65 -3.23
N LEU A 89 -20.23 16.66 -4.09
CA LEU A 89 -20.85 16.58 -5.41
C LEU A 89 -22.38 16.39 -5.32
N GLN A 90 -22.85 15.60 -4.35
CA GLN A 90 -24.29 15.42 -4.10
C GLN A 90 -24.95 16.68 -3.57
N ASN A 91 -24.26 17.47 -2.73
CA ASN A 91 -24.79 18.72 -2.22
C ASN A 91 -24.85 19.83 -3.29
N GLU A 92 -23.89 19.89 -4.23
CA GLU A 92 -23.96 20.82 -5.37
C GLU A 92 -25.09 20.48 -6.35
N THR A 93 -25.42 19.19 -6.52
CA THR A 93 -26.50 18.77 -7.45
C THR A 93 -27.91 19.10 -6.93
N ILE A 94 -28.08 19.43 -5.65
CA ILE A 94 -29.40 19.73 -5.05
C ILE A 94 -29.78 21.22 -5.19
N VAL A 95 -28.87 22.10 -5.62
CA VAL A 95 -29.08 23.57 -5.62
C VAL A 95 -29.61 24.12 -6.95
N GLU A 96 -29.61 23.35 -8.05
CA GLU A 96 -30.22 23.78 -9.33
C GLU A 96 -31.68 23.28 -9.48
N GLU A 97 -32.60 24.17 -9.06
CA GLU A 97 -34.06 24.28 -9.27
C GLU A 97 -35.04 23.19 -8.79
N PRO A 98 -36.16 23.66 -8.18
CA PRO A 98 -37.47 23.14 -8.50
C PRO A 98 -38.40 24.27 -8.99
N THR A 99 -38.87 24.19 -10.23
CA THR A 99 -40.24 24.60 -10.55
C THR A 99 -41.03 23.39 -11.05
N ASP A 100 -41.97 22.98 -10.19
CA ASP A 100 -43.15 22.15 -10.36
C ASP A 100 -43.36 21.40 -11.70
N GLN A 101 -43.38 20.06 -11.64
CA GLN A 101 -44.61 19.26 -11.84
C GLN A 101 -44.37 17.75 -11.70
N ASP A 102 -45.39 17.09 -11.15
CA ASP A 102 -45.51 15.66 -10.90
C ASP A 102 -45.27 14.79 -12.15
N GLU A 103 -44.44 13.75 -12.05
CA GLU A 103 -44.66 12.48 -12.78
C GLU A 103 -43.89 11.30 -12.15
N GLU A 104 -44.60 10.19 -12.04
CA GLU A 104 -44.27 8.93 -11.40
C GLU A 104 -43.18 8.15 -12.17
N ILE A 105 -42.00 7.90 -11.58
CA ILE A 105 -40.97 7.04 -12.21
C ILE A 105 -40.35 6.07 -11.19
N ALA A 106 -40.53 4.78 -11.45
CA ALA A 106 -40.04 3.64 -10.66
C ALA A 106 -38.50 3.63 -10.49
N ALA A 107 -38.05 3.34 -9.26
CA ALA A 107 -36.63 3.25 -8.90
C ALA A 107 -35.93 2.05 -9.59
N PRO A 108 -34.75 2.23 -10.23
CA PRO A 108 -33.99 1.11 -10.76
C PRO A 108 -33.26 0.33 -9.64
N PRO A 109 -33.11 -1.00 -9.74
CA PRO A 109 -32.58 -1.83 -8.67
C PRO A 109 -31.07 -1.62 -8.48
N LYS A 110 -30.65 -1.29 -7.24
CA LYS A 110 -29.24 -1.25 -6.83
C LYS A 110 -28.66 -2.66 -6.89
N LYS A 111 -27.81 -2.93 -7.89
CA LYS A 111 -27.03 -4.17 -7.97
C LYS A 111 -25.98 -4.19 -6.87
N GLU A 112 -26.12 -5.12 -5.93
CA GLU A 112 -25.13 -5.40 -4.88
C GLU A 112 -23.80 -5.82 -5.52
N ARG A 113 -22.75 -5.02 -5.29
CA ARG A 113 -21.40 -5.33 -5.78
C ARG A 113 -20.78 -6.37 -4.85
N LYS A 114 -20.58 -7.59 -5.34
CA LYS A 114 -19.97 -8.71 -4.60
C LYS A 114 -18.64 -8.31 -3.94
N SER A 115 -18.45 -8.73 -2.69
CA SER A 115 -17.34 -8.31 -1.83
C SER A 115 -16.03 -9.02 -2.19
N PHE A 116 -14.89 -8.41 -1.84
CA PHE A 116 -13.55 -8.92 -2.19
C PHE A 116 -13.20 -10.25 -1.53
N LEU A 117 -13.85 -10.60 -0.41
CA LEU A 117 -13.71 -11.92 0.21
C LEU A 117 -14.43 -12.99 -0.59
N ASP A 118 -15.58 -12.67 -1.20
CA ASP A 118 -16.33 -13.59 -2.05
C ASP A 118 -15.52 -13.99 -3.29
N LYS A 119 -14.75 -13.04 -3.84
CA LYS A 119 -13.85 -13.32 -4.97
C LYS A 119 -12.65 -14.18 -4.58
N LEU A 120 -12.21 -14.12 -3.31
CA LEU A 120 -11.11 -14.94 -2.82
C LEU A 120 -11.60 -16.36 -2.52
N THR A 121 -12.76 -16.51 -1.90
CA THR A 121 -13.37 -17.82 -1.66
C THR A 121 -13.80 -18.50 -2.95
N GLU A 122 -14.33 -17.77 -3.94
CA GLU A 122 -14.60 -18.29 -5.28
C GLU A 122 -13.31 -18.86 -5.91
N ARG A 123 -12.19 -18.12 -5.89
CA ARG A 123 -10.92 -18.61 -6.45
C ARG A 123 -10.30 -19.80 -5.71
N VAL A 124 -10.46 -19.87 -4.38
CA VAL A 124 -9.97 -21.00 -3.59
C VAL A 124 -10.84 -22.24 -3.84
N LYS A 125 -12.16 -22.04 -3.98
CA LYS A 125 -13.09 -23.10 -4.33
C LYS A 125 -12.84 -23.62 -5.74
N ASP A 126 -12.65 -22.72 -6.70
CA ASP A 126 -12.28 -23.08 -8.08
C ASP A 126 -10.95 -23.83 -8.15
N PHE A 127 -10.00 -23.54 -7.25
CA PHE A 127 -8.73 -24.27 -7.18
C PHE A 127 -8.89 -25.67 -6.58
N LEU A 128 -9.77 -25.85 -5.60
CA LEU A 128 -10.07 -27.16 -5.01
C LEU A 128 -10.88 -28.04 -5.97
N ASP A 129 -11.85 -27.47 -6.68
CA ASP A 129 -12.71 -28.21 -7.61
C ASP A 129 -11.98 -28.60 -8.91
N ASN A 130 -10.89 -27.92 -9.28
CA ASN A 130 -10.05 -28.26 -10.44
C ASN A 130 -8.80 -29.11 -10.07
N ALA A 131 -8.63 -29.46 -8.80
CA ALA A 131 -7.50 -30.28 -8.31
C ALA A 131 -7.87 -31.77 -8.11
N GLU A 132 -9.09 -32.18 -8.48
CA GLU A 132 -9.55 -33.57 -8.58
C GLU A 132 -9.58 -34.06 -10.04
#